data_AF-A0A395MRB8-F1
#
_entry.id   AF-A0A395MRB8-F1
#
_cell.length_a   1.000
_cell.length_b   1.000
_cell.length_c   1.000
_cell.angle_alpha   90.00
_cell.angle_beta   90.00
_cell.angle_gamma   90.00
#
_symmetry.space_group_name_H-M   'P 1'
#
loop_
_entity.id
_entity.type
_entity.pdbx_description
1 polymer ?
#
loop_
_entity_poly.entity_id
_entity_poly.type
_entity_poly.pdbx_seq_one_letter_code
_entity_poly.pdbx_strand_id
1 'polypeptide(L)'
;KSALKAERRDAKKVIKEAESQKKKASKAYGNAKKQHAMKVQKNPYESDAHVTTLKAQRDARAKALMGANKHVEQCDIRKTQIAKEMNYIRDWIAHRAIQTRNTRVMKRLRDNFALRQSGLGHSEQPHVDPDYVLPILPVSTRAFWQLENNEPHMIGFPGQMYTGVPAAEQWLHKATLLKRERHLDETLDEYQSLMTMMRLYSATNGQDGNFNFTRCEVEGALADTHAFYTQKLGSKLAEACDAINKLDPLEYKEVAKGRFLHEANRIVQKWNYKYPDNENDIERMHHSAYAANLRRDGSEYKSPGTGVTYTWIENLAAPILKTLSRDWDEKMNKRLPLIRGPMMADYSRLFTEYLDTIQHVINERVPSLGASFASMRSILENSQRATEIRIDAVLSQLAERTAGVTINAVQGLQADWKPTFTAAMDEKGRGCTVRRVAIVQRRINEDILPMCEEMINRLANGISGRQAEVPSQLRDAAAEGPRQVEQQLSVLVNNLVENLATDPAMKPKKDGLQEDVRVIIEAWEEAWIEEGIYKEHILDWDLEIPDTIPEPVFEDATKSDDDATDDDTFDEDDDED
;
A
#
# COMPACT_ATOMS: atom_id res chain seq x y z
N LYS A 1 26.28 -19.09 -34.21
CA LYS A 1 26.79 -20.16 -33.30
C LYS A 1 27.57 -21.28 -34.01
N SER A 2 27.08 -21.86 -35.13
CA SER A 2 27.82 -22.91 -35.86
C SER A 2 29.11 -22.38 -36.51
N ALA A 3 29.03 -21.24 -37.20
CA ALA A 3 30.18 -20.58 -37.84
C ALA A 3 31.32 -20.23 -36.85
N LEU A 4 31.02 -19.51 -35.77
CA LEU A 4 31.99 -19.19 -34.70
C LEU A 4 32.63 -20.42 -34.03
N LYS A 5 31.91 -21.55 -33.92
CA LYS A 5 32.48 -22.80 -33.40
C LYS A 5 33.48 -23.41 -34.38
N ALA A 6 33.19 -23.34 -35.69
CA ALA A 6 34.11 -23.78 -36.74
C ALA A 6 35.34 -22.86 -36.79
N GLU A 7 35.14 -21.55 -36.78
CA GLU A 7 36.18 -20.52 -36.76
C GLU A 7 37.12 -20.67 -35.56
N ARG A 8 36.58 -20.87 -34.35
CA ARG A 8 37.39 -21.17 -33.15
C ARG A 8 38.18 -22.48 -33.30
N ARG A 9 37.56 -23.51 -33.89
CA ARG A 9 38.22 -24.82 -34.07
C ARG A 9 39.38 -24.71 -35.05
N ASP A 10 39.21 -23.93 -36.10
CA ASP A 10 40.25 -23.69 -37.10
C ASP A 10 41.35 -22.76 -36.55
N ALA A 11 40.98 -21.71 -35.81
CA ALA A 11 41.95 -20.86 -35.09
C ALA A 11 42.80 -21.65 -34.07
N LYS A 12 42.21 -22.62 -33.35
CA LYS A 12 42.97 -23.52 -32.46
C LYS A 12 43.93 -24.45 -33.21
N LYS A 13 43.59 -24.89 -34.42
CA LYS A 13 44.53 -25.65 -35.28
C LYS A 13 45.68 -24.75 -35.71
N VAL A 14 45.38 -23.51 -36.11
CA VAL A 14 46.39 -22.50 -36.49
C VAL A 14 47.35 -22.21 -35.32
N ILE A 15 46.86 -22.10 -34.08
CA ILE A 15 47.71 -21.99 -32.88
C ILE A 15 48.65 -23.19 -32.77
N LYS A 16 48.12 -24.42 -32.84
CA LYS A 16 48.92 -25.64 -32.72
C LYS A 16 50.00 -25.75 -33.80
N GLU A 17 49.69 -25.32 -35.02
CA GLU A 17 50.64 -25.24 -36.13
C GLU A 17 51.68 -24.14 -35.93
N ALA A 18 51.26 -22.94 -35.49
CA ALA A 18 52.13 -21.81 -35.18
C ALA A 18 53.09 -22.11 -34.01
N GLU A 19 52.64 -22.82 -32.97
CA GLU A 19 53.47 -23.30 -31.87
C GLU A 19 54.54 -24.29 -32.35
N SER A 20 54.16 -25.25 -33.19
CA SER A 20 55.09 -26.22 -33.78
C SER A 20 56.15 -25.52 -34.63
N GLN A 21 55.75 -24.54 -35.44
CA GLN A 21 56.65 -23.74 -36.27
C GLN A 21 57.55 -22.83 -35.43
N LYS A 22 57.05 -22.18 -34.37
CA LYS A 22 57.84 -21.39 -33.42
C LYS A 22 58.89 -22.27 -32.74
N LYS A 23 58.51 -23.47 -32.26
CA LYS A 23 59.44 -24.43 -31.64
C LYS A 23 60.55 -24.84 -32.61
N LYS A 24 60.23 -25.12 -33.88
CA LYS A 24 61.22 -25.43 -34.93
C LYS A 24 62.14 -24.24 -35.22
N ALA A 25 61.59 -23.04 -35.39
CA ALA A 25 62.36 -21.82 -35.65
C ALA A 25 63.27 -21.45 -34.47
N SER A 26 62.80 -21.62 -33.23
CA SER A 26 63.58 -21.38 -32.01
C SER A 26 64.75 -22.36 -31.87
N LYS A 27 64.54 -23.64 -32.18
CA LYS A 27 65.61 -24.65 -32.22
C LYS A 27 66.63 -24.34 -33.33
N ALA A 28 66.18 -23.98 -34.52
CA ALA A 28 67.06 -23.62 -35.63
C ALA A 28 67.90 -22.37 -35.31
N TYR A 29 67.29 -21.32 -34.77
CA TYR A 29 67.98 -20.13 -34.27
C TYR A 29 68.98 -20.47 -33.16
N GLY A 30 68.59 -21.26 -32.16
CA GLY A 30 69.47 -21.66 -31.06
C GLY A 30 70.70 -22.45 -31.54
N ASN A 31 70.52 -23.37 -32.48
CA ASN A 31 71.62 -24.13 -33.08
C ASN A 31 72.53 -23.24 -33.95
N ALA A 32 71.94 -22.36 -34.76
CA ALA A 32 72.70 -21.43 -35.60
C ALA A 32 73.49 -20.40 -34.75
N LYS A 33 72.91 -19.89 -33.66
CA LYS A 33 73.59 -19.02 -32.70
C LYS A 33 74.79 -19.71 -32.04
N LYS A 34 74.63 -20.98 -31.62
CA LYS A 34 75.73 -21.78 -31.06
C LYS A 34 76.85 -22.01 -32.08
N GLN A 35 76.50 -22.35 -33.32
CA GLN A 35 77.47 -22.54 -34.39
C GLN A 35 78.18 -21.23 -34.78
N HIS A 36 77.46 -20.12 -34.86
CA HIS A 36 78.02 -18.80 -35.12
C HIS A 36 78.96 -18.38 -33.99
N ALA A 37 78.59 -18.58 -32.71
CA ALA A 37 79.46 -18.31 -31.57
C ALA A 37 80.79 -19.09 -31.64
N MET A 38 80.74 -20.38 -32.01
CA MET A 38 81.94 -21.21 -32.22
C MET A 38 82.80 -20.76 -33.40
N LYS A 39 82.17 -20.18 -34.43
CA LYS A 39 82.82 -19.70 -35.66
C LYS A 39 83.45 -18.31 -35.50
N VAL A 40 82.76 -17.38 -34.85
CA VAL A 40 83.28 -16.07 -34.44
C VAL A 40 84.50 -16.21 -33.53
N GLN A 41 84.53 -17.23 -32.67
CA GLN A 41 85.69 -17.57 -31.84
C GLN A 41 86.94 -17.92 -32.66
N LYS A 42 86.76 -18.44 -33.89
CA LYS A 42 87.83 -18.80 -34.83
C LYS A 42 88.14 -17.71 -35.84
N ASN A 43 87.18 -16.85 -36.19
CA ASN A 43 87.37 -15.71 -37.08
C ASN A 43 86.50 -14.51 -36.63
N PRO A 44 87.10 -13.45 -36.06
CA PRO A 44 86.35 -12.32 -35.48
C PRO A 44 85.50 -11.52 -36.47
N TYR A 45 85.72 -11.66 -37.77
CA TYR A 45 85.06 -10.88 -38.83
C TYR A 45 83.96 -11.64 -39.58
N GLU A 46 83.55 -12.82 -39.11
CA GLU A 46 82.49 -13.61 -39.77
C GLU A 46 81.12 -12.91 -39.64
N SER A 47 80.48 -12.61 -40.77
CA SER A 47 79.23 -11.85 -40.83
C SER A 47 78.02 -12.73 -40.52
N ASP A 48 77.16 -12.25 -39.61
CA ASP A 48 76.03 -13.00 -39.07
C ASP A 48 74.70 -12.83 -39.82
N ALA A 49 74.76 -12.77 -41.15
CA ALA A 49 73.57 -12.61 -41.99
C ALA A 49 72.57 -13.78 -41.81
N HIS A 50 73.08 -14.97 -41.49
CA HIS A 50 72.26 -16.18 -41.32
C HIS A 50 71.50 -16.21 -39.98
N VAL A 51 72.14 -15.90 -38.85
CA VAL A 51 71.45 -15.90 -37.54
C VAL A 51 70.51 -14.70 -37.44
N THR A 52 70.85 -13.55 -38.02
CA THR A 52 69.92 -12.40 -38.11
C THR A 52 68.65 -12.76 -38.90
N THR A 53 68.79 -13.46 -40.02
CA THR A 53 67.64 -13.99 -40.79
C THR A 53 66.81 -14.99 -39.97
N LEU A 54 67.45 -15.92 -39.25
CA LEU A 54 66.75 -16.89 -38.41
C LEU A 54 66.10 -16.25 -37.17
N LYS A 55 66.68 -15.17 -36.62
CA LYS A 55 66.07 -14.36 -35.56
C LYS A 55 64.80 -13.70 -36.06
N ALA A 56 64.86 -13.04 -37.22
CA ALA A 56 63.68 -12.42 -37.84
C ALA A 56 62.58 -13.47 -38.15
N GLN A 57 62.94 -14.68 -38.58
CA GLN A 57 61.99 -15.78 -38.77
C GLN A 57 61.37 -16.25 -37.44
N ARG A 58 62.15 -16.39 -36.37
CA ARG A 58 61.65 -16.73 -35.03
C ARG A 58 60.66 -15.67 -34.53
N ASP A 59 61.03 -14.41 -34.64
CA ASP A 59 60.23 -13.28 -34.15
C ASP A 59 58.94 -13.11 -34.97
N ALA A 60 59.00 -13.32 -36.30
CA ALA A 60 57.82 -13.37 -37.16
C ALA A 60 56.85 -14.50 -36.79
N ARG A 61 57.38 -15.70 -36.45
CA ARG A 61 56.56 -16.84 -35.99
C ARG A 61 56.00 -16.62 -34.58
N ALA A 62 56.73 -15.95 -33.69
CA ALA A 62 56.24 -15.54 -32.38
C ALA A 62 55.10 -14.52 -32.50
N LYS A 63 55.24 -13.52 -33.38
CA LYS A 63 54.18 -12.54 -33.69
C LYS A 63 52.95 -13.21 -34.30
N ALA A 64 53.13 -14.19 -35.19
CA ALA A 64 52.02 -14.97 -35.75
C ALA A 64 51.28 -15.79 -34.68
N LEU A 65 51.98 -16.39 -33.72
CA LEU A 65 51.36 -17.10 -32.59
C LEU A 65 50.58 -16.14 -31.68
N MET A 66 51.15 -14.97 -31.36
CA MET A 66 50.45 -13.93 -30.59
C MET A 66 49.19 -13.44 -31.31
N GLY A 67 49.26 -13.22 -32.62
CA GLY A 67 48.09 -12.86 -33.44
C GLY A 67 47.00 -13.94 -33.44
N ALA A 68 47.38 -15.22 -33.51
CA ALA A 68 46.43 -16.33 -33.45
C ALA A 68 45.77 -16.48 -32.07
N ASN A 69 46.52 -16.26 -30.98
CA ASN A 69 45.99 -16.26 -29.62
C ASN A 69 44.99 -15.10 -29.41
N LYS A 70 45.36 -13.89 -29.83
CA LYS A 70 44.47 -12.70 -29.80
C LYS A 70 43.17 -12.96 -30.58
N HIS A 71 43.24 -13.66 -31.70
CA HIS A 71 42.06 -14.01 -32.48
C HIS A 71 41.12 -15.02 -31.78
N VAL A 72 41.67 -16.02 -31.08
CA VAL A 72 40.85 -16.95 -30.27
C VAL A 72 40.20 -16.25 -29.08
N GLU A 73 40.93 -15.36 -28.43
CA GLU A 73 40.41 -14.53 -27.34
C GLU A 73 39.24 -13.65 -27.83
N GLN A 74 39.40 -12.97 -28.97
CA GLN A 74 38.31 -12.23 -29.62
C GLN A 74 37.11 -13.13 -29.95
N CYS A 75 37.34 -14.35 -30.43
CA CYS A 75 36.26 -15.31 -30.69
C CYS A 75 35.51 -15.72 -29.41
N ASP A 76 36.22 -15.91 -28.30
CA ASP A 76 35.63 -16.28 -27.01
C ASP A 76 34.88 -15.09 -26.39
N ILE A 77 35.39 -13.86 -26.48
CA ILE A 77 34.67 -12.62 -26.13
C ILE A 77 33.40 -12.48 -26.98
N ARG A 78 33.48 -12.65 -28.30
CA ARG A 78 32.30 -12.56 -29.18
C ARG A 78 31.27 -13.64 -28.85
N LYS A 79 31.70 -14.84 -28.45
CA LYS A 79 30.81 -15.93 -28.05
C LYS A 79 30.06 -15.60 -26.74
N THR A 80 30.72 -15.01 -25.75
CA THR A 80 30.05 -14.58 -24.50
C THR A 80 29.10 -13.42 -24.77
N GLN A 81 29.50 -12.47 -25.63
CA GLN A 81 28.63 -11.37 -26.08
C GLN A 81 27.35 -11.88 -26.75
N ILE A 82 27.47 -12.79 -27.73
CA ILE A 82 26.30 -13.40 -28.40
C ILE A 82 25.42 -14.16 -27.40
N ALA A 83 25.99 -14.80 -26.38
CA ALA A 83 25.19 -15.47 -25.36
C ALA A 83 24.39 -14.48 -24.51
N LYS A 84 25.00 -13.35 -24.12
CA LYS A 84 24.32 -12.25 -23.42
C LYS A 84 23.23 -11.62 -24.29
N GLU A 85 23.53 -11.30 -25.55
CA GLU A 85 22.56 -10.79 -26.54
C GLU A 85 21.36 -11.75 -26.70
N MET A 86 21.61 -13.06 -26.83
CA MET A 86 20.53 -14.04 -26.98
C MET A 86 19.64 -14.16 -25.74
N ASN A 87 20.21 -14.05 -24.54
CA ASN A 87 19.43 -14.07 -23.31
C ASN A 87 18.62 -12.77 -23.17
N TYR A 88 19.24 -11.61 -23.43
CA TYR A 88 18.56 -10.32 -23.48
C TYR A 88 17.37 -10.34 -24.44
N ILE A 89 17.55 -10.79 -25.69
CA ILE A 89 16.46 -10.86 -26.67
C ILE A 89 15.34 -11.79 -26.18
N ARG A 90 15.67 -12.91 -25.53
CA ARG A 90 14.67 -13.83 -24.99
C ARG A 90 13.85 -13.17 -23.88
N ASP A 91 14.52 -12.48 -22.95
CA ASP A 91 13.87 -11.76 -21.87
C ASP A 91 13.03 -10.61 -22.40
N TRP A 92 13.56 -9.84 -23.35
CA TRP A 92 12.86 -8.74 -24.02
C TRP A 92 11.57 -9.20 -24.72
N ILE A 93 11.64 -10.30 -25.49
CA ILE A 93 10.45 -10.86 -26.17
C ILE A 93 9.41 -11.30 -25.13
N ALA A 94 9.83 -12.01 -24.09
CA ALA A 94 8.92 -12.50 -23.06
C ALA A 94 8.28 -11.36 -22.27
N HIS A 95 9.08 -10.37 -21.85
CA HIS A 95 8.60 -9.17 -21.18
C HIS A 95 7.59 -8.41 -22.04
N ARG A 96 7.89 -8.21 -23.34
CA ARG A 96 6.96 -7.54 -24.25
C ARG A 96 5.65 -8.31 -24.43
N ALA A 97 5.72 -9.64 -24.47
CA ALA A 97 4.53 -10.48 -24.50
C ALA A 97 3.71 -10.40 -23.21
N ILE A 98 4.37 -10.39 -22.05
CA ILE A 98 3.75 -10.18 -20.73
C ILE A 98 3.06 -8.82 -20.68
N GLN A 99 3.75 -7.73 -21.05
CA GLN A 99 3.19 -6.38 -21.08
C GLN A 99 1.98 -6.30 -22.01
N THR A 100 2.09 -6.82 -23.23
CA THR A 100 0.97 -6.83 -24.19
C THR A 100 -0.25 -7.58 -23.63
N ARG A 101 -0.03 -8.72 -22.97
CA ARG A 101 -1.10 -9.46 -22.29
C ARG A 101 -1.70 -8.63 -21.16
N ASN A 102 -0.86 -8.04 -20.30
CA ASN A 102 -1.29 -7.24 -19.17
C ASN A 102 -2.12 -6.04 -19.63
N THR A 103 -1.67 -5.27 -20.62
CA THR A 103 -2.43 -4.15 -21.20
C THR A 103 -3.82 -4.58 -21.68
N ARG A 104 -3.93 -5.73 -22.37
CA ARG A 104 -5.23 -6.26 -22.83
C ARG A 104 -6.14 -6.65 -21.67
N VAL A 105 -5.59 -7.33 -20.66
CA VAL A 105 -6.37 -7.78 -19.49
C VAL A 105 -6.79 -6.57 -18.64
N MET A 106 -5.89 -5.63 -18.38
CA MET A 106 -6.17 -4.39 -17.66
C MET A 106 -7.25 -3.59 -18.36
N LYS A 107 -7.14 -3.39 -19.68
CA LYS A 107 -8.17 -2.73 -20.47
C LYS A 107 -9.52 -3.43 -20.32
N ARG A 108 -9.58 -4.75 -20.49
CA ARG A 108 -10.82 -5.51 -20.35
C ARG A 108 -11.43 -5.38 -18.95
N LEU A 109 -10.61 -5.40 -17.89
CA LEU A 109 -11.07 -5.23 -16.52
C LEU A 109 -11.59 -3.81 -16.26
N ARG A 110 -10.90 -2.78 -16.77
CA ARG A 110 -11.35 -1.38 -16.71
C ARG A 110 -12.63 -1.17 -17.51
N ASP A 111 -12.73 -1.71 -18.71
CA ASP A 111 -13.94 -1.65 -19.54
C ASP A 111 -15.12 -2.34 -18.84
N ASN A 112 -14.89 -3.52 -18.25
CA ASN A 112 -15.92 -4.22 -17.46
C ASN A 112 -16.33 -3.42 -16.21
N PHE A 113 -15.38 -2.76 -15.55
CA PHE A 113 -15.66 -1.90 -14.40
C PHE A 113 -16.47 -0.67 -14.81
N ALA A 114 -16.06 0.01 -15.89
CA ALA A 114 -16.78 1.15 -16.47
C ALA A 114 -18.19 0.77 -16.95
N LEU A 115 -18.36 -0.42 -17.54
CA LEU A 115 -19.67 -0.95 -17.91
C LEU A 115 -20.55 -1.17 -16.69
N ARG A 116 -20.00 -1.73 -15.60
CA ARG A 116 -20.72 -1.90 -14.34
C ARG A 116 -21.10 -0.57 -13.72
N GLN A 117 -20.20 0.41 -13.73
CA GLN A 117 -20.42 1.76 -13.24
C GLN A 117 -21.51 2.50 -14.04
N SER A 118 -21.45 2.46 -15.37
CA SER A 118 -22.46 3.08 -16.23
C SER A 118 -23.85 2.44 -16.08
N GLY A 119 -23.92 1.13 -15.81
CA GLY A 119 -25.17 0.42 -15.50
C GLY A 119 -25.83 0.82 -14.16
N LEU A 120 -25.15 1.62 -13.34
CA LEU A 120 -25.70 2.24 -12.12
C LEU A 120 -26.38 3.60 -12.39
N GLY A 121 -26.21 4.19 -13.59
CA GLY A 121 -26.76 5.50 -13.93
C GLY A 121 -28.14 5.46 -14.60
N HIS A 122 -29.09 6.29 -14.14
CA HIS A 122 -30.42 6.49 -14.75
C HIS A 122 -30.55 7.77 -15.61
N SER A 123 -29.46 8.45 -15.97
CA SER A 123 -29.48 9.57 -16.94
C SER A 123 -28.24 9.57 -17.84
N GLU A 124 -28.39 10.13 -19.03
CA GLU A 124 -27.33 10.36 -20.01
C GLU A 124 -26.13 11.04 -19.33
N GLN A 125 -24.97 10.38 -19.44
CA GLN A 125 -23.67 10.73 -18.87
C GLN A 125 -23.48 10.39 -17.38
N PRO A 126 -22.79 9.27 -17.08
CA PRO A 126 -22.27 9.04 -15.75
C PRO A 126 -21.20 10.09 -15.45
N HIS A 127 -21.38 10.88 -14.39
CA HIS A 127 -20.28 11.56 -13.71
C HIS A 127 -19.44 10.48 -12.99
N VAL A 128 -18.74 9.66 -13.77
CA VAL A 128 -17.47 9.10 -13.32
C VAL A 128 -16.59 10.33 -13.14
N ASP A 129 -15.95 10.49 -11.98
CA ASP A 129 -14.84 11.41 -11.86
C ASP A 129 -13.90 11.10 -13.04
N PRO A 130 -13.75 11.99 -14.04
CA PRO A 130 -13.08 11.65 -15.29
C PRO A 130 -11.64 11.13 -15.07
N ASP A 131 -11.11 11.35 -13.87
CA ASP A 131 -9.77 11.01 -13.44
C ASP A 131 -9.68 9.67 -12.68
N TYR A 132 -10.79 9.05 -12.25
CA TYR A 132 -10.72 7.77 -11.53
C TYR A 132 -10.47 6.58 -12.46
N VAL A 133 -9.23 6.09 -12.47
CA VAL A 133 -8.83 4.88 -13.18
C VAL A 133 -8.66 3.73 -12.18
N LEU A 134 -9.44 2.66 -12.33
CA LEU A 134 -9.31 1.44 -11.51
C LEU A 134 -7.83 0.96 -11.52
N PRO A 135 -7.14 0.99 -10.36
CA PRO A 135 -5.77 0.52 -10.27
C PRO A 135 -5.74 -1.00 -10.44
N ILE A 136 -4.98 -1.48 -11.41
CA ILE A 136 -4.78 -2.90 -11.66
C ILE A 136 -3.28 -3.13 -11.71
N LEU A 137 -2.79 -3.94 -10.78
CA LEU A 137 -1.37 -4.16 -10.56
C LEU A 137 -1.03 -5.58 -11.02
N PRO A 138 -0.42 -5.76 -12.20
CA PRO A 138 0.03 -7.08 -12.64
C PRO A 138 1.26 -7.49 -11.83
N VAL A 139 1.15 -8.59 -11.09
CA VAL A 139 2.23 -9.07 -10.21
C VAL A 139 2.63 -10.52 -10.52
N SER A 140 3.91 -10.83 -10.37
CA SER A 140 4.46 -12.18 -10.40
C SER A 140 5.24 -12.47 -9.13
N THR A 141 4.54 -12.95 -8.09
CA THR A 141 5.15 -13.30 -6.80
C THR A 141 6.21 -14.38 -6.94
N ARG A 142 6.02 -15.34 -7.85
CA ARG A 142 7.01 -16.38 -8.13
C ARG A 142 8.32 -15.79 -8.66
N ALA A 143 8.24 -14.88 -9.65
CA ALA A 143 9.46 -14.27 -10.21
C ALA A 143 10.18 -13.39 -9.17
N PHE A 144 9.41 -12.70 -8.32
CA PHE A 144 9.95 -11.90 -7.23
C PHE A 144 10.75 -12.76 -6.22
N TRP A 145 10.16 -13.83 -5.70
CA TRP A 145 10.85 -14.68 -4.72
C TRP A 145 12.08 -15.40 -5.29
N GLN A 146 12.10 -15.71 -6.59
CA GLN A 146 13.30 -16.26 -7.24
C GLN A 146 14.45 -15.25 -7.23
N LEU A 147 14.17 -13.99 -7.54
CA LEU A 147 15.17 -12.93 -7.51
C LEU A 147 15.65 -12.64 -6.08
N GLU A 148 14.74 -12.61 -5.10
CA GLU A 148 15.08 -12.46 -3.67
C GLU A 148 15.98 -13.60 -3.16
N ASN A 149 15.72 -14.84 -3.57
CA ASN A 149 16.51 -15.99 -3.16
C ASN A 149 17.84 -16.14 -3.93
N ASN A 150 18.23 -15.17 -4.75
CA ASN A 150 19.39 -15.24 -5.65
C ASN A 150 19.34 -16.45 -6.61
N GLU A 151 18.14 -16.93 -6.97
CA GLU A 151 17.95 -17.94 -8.01
C GLU A 151 18.08 -17.32 -9.41
N PRO A 152 18.35 -18.13 -10.46
CA PRO A 152 18.32 -17.65 -11.83
C PRO A 152 16.97 -16.98 -12.14
N HIS A 153 17.03 -15.76 -12.67
CA HIS A 153 15.83 -14.99 -12.97
C HIS A 153 14.94 -15.69 -13.98
N MET A 154 13.63 -15.50 -13.83
CA MET A 154 12.66 -16.04 -14.77
C MET A 154 12.68 -15.24 -16.07
N ILE A 155 12.52 -15.94 -17.19
CA ILE A 155 12.51 -15.31 -18.51
C ILE A 155 11.46 -14.19 -18.56
N GLY A 156 11.88 -12.99 -18.94
CA GLY A 156 11.03 -11.78 -18.98
C GLY A 156 10.95 -10.99 -17.68
N PHE A 157 11.61 -11.44 -16.61
CA PHE A 157 11.70 -10.75 -15.32
C PHE A 157 13.18 -10.58 -14.90
N PRO A 158 13.96 -9.71 -15.58
CA PRO A 158 15.40 -9.60 -15.35
C PRO A 158 15.77 -8.97 -14.00
N GLY A 159 14.81 -8.37 -13.28
CA GLY A 159 15.03 -7.75 -11.98
C GLY A 159 13.71 -7.52 -11.24
N GLN A 160 13.80 -7.10 -9.98
CA GLN A 160 12.65 -7.03 -9.07
C GLN A 160 11.56 -6.06 -9.56
N MET A 161 11.95 -4.91 -10.13
CA MET A 161 11.05 -3.92 -10.74
C MET A 161 10.11 -4.54 -11.79
N TYR A 162 10.60 -5.51 -12.57
CA TYR A 162 9.84 -6.14 -13.65
C TYR A 162 8.72 -7.06 -13.16
N THR A 163 8.76 -7.46 -11.89
CA THR A 163 7.80 -8.39 -11.30
C THR A 163 6.48 -7.73 -10.90
N GLY A 164 6.46 -6.40 -10.83
CA GLY A 164 5.31 -5.60 -10.38
C GLY A 164 5.05 -5.63 -8.88
N VAL A 165 5.80 -6.41 -8.10
CA VAL A 165 5.67 -6.44 -6.63
C VAL A 165 6.05 -5.08 -6.01
N PRO A 166 7.17 -4.43 -6.39
CA PRO A 166 7.49 -3.10 -5.86
C PRO A 166 6.42 -2.04 -6.17
N ALA A 167 5.87 -2.04 -7.39
CA ALA A 167 4.77 -1.15 -7.77
C ALA A 167 3.51 -1.38 -6.89
N ALA A 168 3.22 -2.64 -6.59
CA ALA A 168 2.09 -3.00 -5.75
C ALA A 168 2.30 -2.61 -4.27
N GLU A 169 3.53 -2.77 -3.77
CA GLU A 169 3.93 -2.30 -2.46
C GLU A 169 3.80 -0.78 -2.34
N GLN A 170 4.31 -0.04 -3.32
CA GLN A 170 4.15 1.42 -3.37
C GLN A 170 2.69 1.84 -3.38
N TRP A 171 1.85 1.18 -4.17
CA TRP A 171 0.41 1.45 -4.21
C TRP A 171 -0.25 1.17 -2.85
N LEU A 172 0.12 0.09 -2.16
CA LEU A 172 -0.38 -0.20 -0.81
C LEU A 172 0.04 0.88 0.20
N HIS A 173 1.27 1.39 0.12
CA HIS A 173 1.72 2.51 0.94
C HIS A 173 0.88 3.77 0.66
N LYS A 174 0.67 4.14 -0.61
CA LYS A 174 -0.19 5.27 -1.00
C LYS A 174 -1.63 5.08 -0.50
N ALA A 175 -2.20 3.90 -0.68
CA ALA A 175 -3.58 3.59 -0.30
C ALA A 175 -3.80 3.58 1.22
N THR A 176 -2.76 3.32 2.00
CA THR A 176 -2.83 3.31 3.48
C THR A 176 -2.30 4.58 4.13
N LEU A 177 -1.73 5.50 3.36
CA LEU A 177 -1.05 6.70 3.87
C LEU A 177 -1.96 7.52 4.78
N LEU A 178 -3.15 7.90 4.31
CA LEU A 178 -4.11 8.68 5.10
C LEU A 178 -4.48 8.02 6.44
N LYS A 179 -4.59 6.68 6.46
CA LYS A 179 -4.88 5.93 7.71
C LYS A 179 -3.68 5.90 8.64
N ARG A 180 -2.46 5.77 8.08
CA ARG A 180 -1.20 5.79 8.83
C ARG A 180 -0.93 7.18 9.41
N GLU A 181 -1.15 8.24 8.63
CA GLU A 181 -1.06 9.64 9.07
C GLU A 181 -2.04 9.89 10.21
N ARG A 182 -3.31 9.49 10.07
CA ARG A 182 -4.30 9.59 11.15
C ARG A 182 -3.85 8.88 12.43
N HIS A 183 -3.36 7.64 12.31
CA HIS A 183 -2.87 6.90 13.48
C HIS A 183 -1.64 7.55 14.12
N LEU A 184 -0.75 8.11 13.29
CA LEU A 184 0.41 8.86 13.76
C LEU A 184 -0.03 10.14 14.47
N ASP A 185 -0.99 10.89 13.94
CA ASP A 185 -1.58 12.07 14.57
C ASP A 185 -2.20 11.74 15.94
N GLU A 186 -2.99 10.67 16.02
CA GLU A 186 -3.55 10.16 17.29
C GLU A 186 -2.45 9.87 18.32
N THR A 187 -1.39 9.18 17.89
CA THR A 187 -0.28 8.79 18.77
C THR A 187 0.56 10.01 19.17
N LEU A 188 0.82 10.93 18.24
CA LEU A 188 1.56 12.17 18.51
C LEU A 188 0.80 13.07 19.47
N ASP A 189 -0.53 13.12 19.40
CA ASP A 189 -1.34 13.88 20.35
C ASP A 189 -1.25 13.32 21.77
N GLU A 190 -1.22 11.99 21.93
CA GLU A 190 -0.98 11.35 23.24
C GLU A 190 0.41 11.72 23.79
N TYR A 191 1.45 11.67 22.96
CA TYR A 191 2.80 12.09 23.34
C TYR A 191 2.87 13.58 23.66
N GLN A 192 2.22 14.43 22.88
CA GLN A 192 2.17 15.87 23.11
C GLN A 192 1.47 16.18 24.45
N SER A 193 0.40 15.46 24.77
CA SER A 193 -0.27 15.56 26.08
C SER A 193 0.66 15.14 27.22
N LEU A 194 1.41 14.05 27.06
CA LEU A 194 2.39 13.61 28.05
C LEU A 194 3.52 14.63 28.26
N MET A 195 4.11 15.11 27.16
CA MET A 195 5.16 16.12 27.19
C MET A 195 4.66 17.42 27.83
N THR A 196 3.43 17.80 27.54
CA THR A 196 2.74 18.92 28.19
C THR A 196 2.64 18.73 29.71
N MET A 197 2.20 17.56 30.18
CA MET A 197 2.12 17.26 31.61
C MET A 197 3.51 17.29 32.27
N MET A 198 4.55 16.83 31.58
CA MET A 198 5.93 16.90 32.08
C MET A 198 6.44 18.34 32.16
N ARG A 199 6.21 19.17 31.12
CA ARG A 199 6.52 20.60 31.13
C ARG A 199 5.85 21.32 32.30
N LEU A 200 4.58 20.98 32.56
CA LEU A 200 3.81 21.53 33.65
C LEU A 200 4.34 21.11 35.03
N TYR A 201 4.85 19.88 35.15
CA TYR A 201 5.52 19.40 36.35
C TYR A 201 6.88 20.06 36.59
N SER A 202 7.67 20.27 35.54
CA SER A 202 9.02 20.84 35.63
C SER A 202 9.06 22.37 35.62
N ALA A 203 7.92 23.05 35.43
CA ALA A 203 7.86 24.50 35.31
C ALA A 203 8.39 25.22 36.57
N THR A 204 9.24 26.21 36.37
CA THR A 204 9.77 27.10 37.42
C THR A 204 8.72 28.09 37.90
N ASN A 205 7.74 28.41 37.05
CA ASN A 205 6.63 29.32 37.31
C ASN A 205 5.65 28.71 38.32
N GLY A 206 5.91 28.95 39.61
CA GLY A 206 5.08 28.43 40.71
C GLY A 206 5.86 27.82 41.87
N GLN A 207 7.20 27.70 41.78
CA GLN A 207 8.01 27.13 42.87
C GLN A 207 8.11 28.04 44.12
N ASP A 208 7.79 29.34 43.99
CA ASP A 208 7.92 30.34 45.07
C ASP A 208 6.61 31.08 45.40
N GLY A 209 5.48 30.64 44.83
CA GLY A 209 4.16 31.19 45.16
C GLY A 209 3.63 30.61 46.47
N ASN A 210 3.34 31.47 47.46
CA ASN A 210 2.58 31.05 48.64
C ASN A 210 1.09 30.89 48.24
N PHE A 211 0.76 29.77 47.60
CA PHE A 211 -0.61 29.48 47.19
C PHE A 211 -1.45 29.13 48.42
N ASN A 212 -2.53 29.88 48.61
CA ASN A 212 -3.41 29.77 49.76
C ASN A 212 -4.71 29.01 49.46
N PHE A 213 -4.71 28.18 48.40
CA PHE A 213 -5.86 27.38 48.00
C PHE A 213 -5.55 25.89 48.07
N THR A 214 -6.60 25.09 48.21
CA THR A 214 -6.54 23.63 48.14
C THR A 214 -7.05 23.12 46.81
N ARG A 215 -6.69 21.88 46.47
CA ARG A 215 -7.24 21.19 45.30
C ARG A 215 -8.76 21.13 45.30
N CYS A 216 -9.37 20.84 46.46
CA CYS A 216 -10.82 20.77 46.61
C CYS A 216 -11.50 22.12 46.33
N GLU A 217 -10.86 23.24 46.69
CA GLU A 217 -11.39 24.58 46.41
C GLU A 217 -11.36 24.91 44.92
N VAL A 218 -10.29 24.55 44.21
CA VAL A 218 -10.19 24.76 42.75
C VAL A 218 -11.16 23.86 42.00
N GLU A 219 -11.17 22.56 42.29
CA GLU A 219 -12.07 21.59 41.67
C GLU A 219 -13.54 21.96 41.96
N GLY A 220 -13.86 22.34 43.19
CA GLY A 220 -15.20 22.78 43.58
C GLY A 220 -15.63 24.09 42.90
N ALA A 221 -14.72 25.06 42.73
CA ALA A 221 -15.02 26.31 42.05
C ALA A 221 -15.29 26.14 40.54
N LEU A 222 -14.64 25.16 39.91
CA LEU A 222 -14.74 24.93 38.47
C LEU A 222 -15.75 23.84 38.07
N ALA A 223 -16.16 22.97 38.99
CA ALA A 223 -17.05 21.83 38.72
C ALA A 223 -18.32 22.22 37.95
N ASP A 224 -19.01 23.27 38.39
CA ASP A 224 -20.24 23.74 37.73
C ASP A 224 -19.97 24.25 36.31
N THR A 225 -18.82 24.91 36.10
CA THR A 225 -18.41 25.43 34.79
C THR A 225 -18.07 24.29 33.85
N HIS A 226 -17.31 23.29 34.32
CA HIS A 226 -16.98 22.08 33.56
C HIS A 226 -18.24 21.30 33.16
N ALA A 227 -19.16 21.06 34.10
CA ALA A 227 -20.41 20.35 33.84
C ALA A 227 -21.29 21.10 32.83
N PHE A 228 -21.46 22.41 33.02
CA PHE A 228 -22.25 23.26 32.13
C PHE A 228 -21.70 23.25 30.69
N TYR A 229 -20.39 23.47 30.51
CA TYR A 229 -19.81 23.51 29.16
C TYR A 229 -19.71 22.15 28.52
N THR A 230 -19.47 21.07 29.27
CA THR A 230 -19.55 19.70 28.74
C THR A 230 -20.94 19.41 28.17
N GLN A 231 -21.99 19.80 28.88
CA GLN A 231 -23.37 19.65 28.40
C GLN A 231 -23.66 20.58 27.20
N LYS A 232 -23.19 21.84 27.23
CA LYS A 232 -23.39 22.82 26.16
C LYS A 232 -22.71 22.39 24.86
N LEU A 233 -21.44 21.97 24.94
CA LEU A 233 -20.66 21.45 23.81
C LEU A 233 -21.30 20.17 23.24
N GLY A 234 -21.67 19.23 24.11
CA GLY A 234 -22.34 17.99 23.71
C GLY A 234 -23.69 18.25 23.04
N SER A 235 -24.48 19.19 23.54
CA SER A 235 -25.76 19.58 22.93
C SER A 235 -25.53 20.24 21.57
N LYS A 236 -24.51 21.08 21.43
CA LYS A 236 -24.18 21.74 20.15
C LYS A 236 -23.74 20.75 19.08
N LEU A 237 -22.88 19.79 19.42
CA LEU A 237 -22.53 18.72 18.47
C LEU A 237 -23.73 17.83 18.14
N ALA A 238 -24.64 17.61 19.09
CA ALA A 238 -25.87 16.89 18.83
C ALA A 238 -26.82 17.65 17.88
N GLU A 239 -26.84 18.99 17.87
CA GLU A 239 -27.59 19.76 16.85
C GLU A 239 -27.08 19.49 15.42
N ALA A 240 -25.77 19.22 15.26
CA ALA A 240 -25.22 18.81 13.96
C ALA A 240 -25.77 17.45 13.49
N CYS A 241 -26.34 16.64 14.41
CA CYS A 241 -27.03 15.40 14.03
C CYS A 241 -28.28 15.67 13.18
N ASP A 242 -28.92 16.84 13.28
CA ASP A 242 -30.03 17.17 12.39
C ASP A 242 -29.57 17.29 10.93
N ALA A 243 -28.35 17.79 10.70
CA ALA A 243 -27.75 17.80 9.37
C ALA A 243 -27.42 16.38 8.88
N ILE A 244 -26.95 15.51 9.77
CA ILE A 244 -26.68 14.09 9.47
C ILE A 244 -27.97 13.33 9.17
N ASN A 245 -29.04 13.56 9.94
CA ASN A 245 -30.34 12.91 9.76
C ASN A 245 -31.04 13.36 8.46
N LYS A 246 -30.75 14.56 7.98
CA LYS A 246 -31.22 15.04 6.66
C LYS A 246 -30.53 14.34 5.49
N LEU A 247 -29.40 13.65 5.73
CA LEU A 247 -28.77 12.82 4.72
C LEU A 247 -29.54 11.50 4.63
N ASP A 248 -30.47 11.43 3.68
CA ASP A 248 -31.20 10.20 3.37
C ASP A 248 -30.49 9.43 2.24
N PRO A 249 -29.72 8.35 2.54
CA PRO A 249 -29.11 7.50 1.52
C PRO A 249 -30.13 6.63 0.77
N LEU A 250 -31.42 6.72 1.12
CA LEU A 250 -32.55 6.02 0.50
C LEU A 250 -33.53 6.97 -0.21
N GLU A 251 -33.07 8.17 -0.59
CA GLU A 251 -33.90 9.22 -1.21
C GLU A 251 -34.74 8.68 -2.40
N TYR A 252 -34.15 7.84 -3.27
CA TYR A 252 -34.86 7.23 -4.41
C TYR A 252 -35.39 5.81 -4.14
N LYS A 253 -35.77 5.48 -2.91
CA LYS A 253 -36.34 4.15 -2.56
C LYS A 253 -37.54 3.74 -3.42
N GLU A 254 -38.40 4.67 -3.81
CA GLU A 254 -39.58 4.35 -4.65
C GLU A 254 -39.17 3.99 -6.09
N VAL A 255 -38.12 4.60 -6.62
CA VAL A 255 -37.54 4.23 -7.93
C VAL A 255 -36.90 2.85 -7.83
N ALA A 256 -36.16 2.58 -6.74
CA ALA A 256 -35.55 1.28 -6.48
C ALA A 256 -36.61 0.16 -6.38
N LYS A 257 -37.74 0.43 -5.71
CA LYS A 257 -38.89 -0.47 -5.66
C LYS A 257 -39.45 -0.73 -7.05
N GLY A 258 -39.76 0.31 -7.81
CA GLY A 258 -40.28 0.17 -9.18
C GLY A 258 -39.39 -0.68 -10.08
N ARG A 259 -38.07 -0.47 -10.00
CA ARG A 259 -37.08 -1.25 -10.74
C ARG A 259 -37.03 -2.72 -10.30
N PHE A 260 -37.07 -2.98 -9.00
CA PHE A 260 -37.11 -4.35 -8.47
C PHE A 260 -38.37 -5.09 -8.94
N LEU A 261 -39.55 -4.48 -8.82
CA LEU A 261 -40.81 -5.07 -9.25
C LEU A 261 -40.81 -5.40 -10.75
N HIS A 262 -40.15 -4.57 -11.57
CA HIS A 262 -40.01 -4.79 -13.01
C HIS A 262 -39.01 -5.91 -13.35
N GLU A 263 -37.88 -5.98 -12.65
CA GLU A 263 -36.77 -6.85 -13.03
C GLU A 263 -36.74 -8.21 -12.30
N ALA A 264 -37.30 -8.33 -11.09
CA ALA A 264 -37.08 -9.49 -10.23
C ALA A 264 -37.59 -10.81 -10.85
N ASN A 265 -38.78 -10.81 -11.44
CA ASN A 265 -39.31 -11.99 -12.14
C ASN A 265 -38.41 -12.43 -13.29
N ARG A 266 -37.90 -11.49 -14.08
CA ARG A 266 -36.96 -11.76 -15.16
C ARG A 266 -35.65 -12.34 -14.62
N ILE A 267 -35.11 -11.79 -13.53
CA ILE A 267 -33.88 -12.27 -12.90
C ILE A 267 -34.04 -13.72 -12.42
N VAL A 268 -35.12 -14.03 -11.70
CA VAL A 268 -35.39 -15.39 -11.22
C VAL A 268 -35.64 -16.37 -12.37
N GLN A 269 -36.32 -15.95 -13.43
CA GLN A 269 -36.45 -16.76 -14.65
C GLN A 269 -35.09 -17.07 -15.28
N LYS A 270 -34.15 -16.11 -15.24
CA LYS A 270 -32.81 -16.26 -15.80
C LYS A 270 -31.91 -17.22 -15.04
N TRP A 271 -32.19 -17.53 -13.76
CA TRP A 271 -31.44 -18.54 -13.00
C TRP A 271 -31.46 -19.95 -13.61
N ASN A 272 -32.35 -20.19 -14.57
CA ASN A 272 -32.44 -21.45 -15.31
C ASN A 272 -31.44 -21.56 -16.47
N TYR A 273 -30.74 -20.48 -16.80
CA TYR A 273 -29.80 -20.42 -17.93
C TYR A 273 -28.37 -20.51 -17.43
N LYS A 274 -27.47 -20.94 -18.32
CA LYS A 274 -26.07 -21.18 -18.01
C LYS A 274 -25.32 -19.87 -17.74
N TYR A 275 -25.70 -18.80 -18.43
CA TYR A 275 -25.16 -17.45 -18.30
C TYR A 275 -26.29 -16.46 -17.97
N PRO A 276 -26.76 -16.41 -16.70
CA PRO A 276 -27.91 -15.59 -16.29
C PRO A 276 -27.70 -14.08 -16.52
N ASP A 277 -26.46 -13.61 -16.59
CA ASP A 277 -26.15 -12.20 -16.84
C ASP A 277 -26.21 -11.82 -18.33
N ASN A 278 -26.19 -12.80 -19.24
CA ASN A 278 -26.30 -12.56 -20.68
C ASN A 278 -27.78 -12.56 -21.08
N GLU A 279 -28.25 -11.45 -21.67
CA GLU A 279 -29.66 -11.32 -22.07
C GLU A 279 -30.08 -12.24 -23.21
N ASN A 280 -29.12 -12.66 -24.03
CA ASN A 280 -29.36 -13.48 -25.22
C ASN A 280 -29.04 -14.97 -24.99
N ASP A 281 -28.75 -15.38 -23.75
CA ASP A 281 -28.43 -16.78 -23.49
C ASP A 281 -29.67 -17.68 -23.61
N ILE A 282 -29.52 -18.73 -24.40
CA ILE A 282 -30.55 -19.75 -24.63
C ILE A 282 -30.14 -21.08 -23.98
N GLU A 283 -28.90 -21.23 -23.53
CA GLU A 283 -28.39 -22.49 -23.00
C GLU A 283 -28.90 -22.70 -21.56
N ARG A 284 -29.59 -23.82 -21.32
CA ARG A 284 -30.10 -24.14 -19.98
C ARG A 284 -28.98 -24.60 -19.05
N MET A 285 -29.07 -24.19 -17.79
CA MET A 285 -28.20 -24.68 -16.75
C MET A 285 -28.39 -26.19 -16.54
N HIS A 286 -27.28 -26.91 -16.39
CA HIS A 286 -27.34 -28.33 -16.07
C HIS A 286 -27.98 -28.57 -14.69
N HIS A 287 -28.79 -29.62 -14.55
CA HIS A 287 -29.57 -29.91 -13.34
C HIS A 287 -28.72 -30.01 -12.06
N SER A 288 -27.48 -30.50 -12.16
CA SER A 288 -26.56 -30.60 -11.02
C SER A 288 -26.09 -29.24 -10.53
N ALA A 289 -25.85 -28.29 -11.45
CA ALA A 289 -25.49 -26.91 -11.10
C ALA A 289 -26.69 -26.18 -10.49
N TYR A 290 -27.89 -26.38 -11.03
CA TYR A 290 -29.11 -25.82 -10.44
C TYR A 290 -29.33 -26.32 -9.01
N ALA A 291 -29.20 -27.63 -8.77
CA ALA A 291 -29.29 -28.20 -7.43
C ALA A 291 -28.16 -27.73 -6.49
N ALA A 292 -26.96 -27.47 -7.02
CA ALA A 292 -25.84 -26.96 -6.24
C ALA A 292 -26.07 -25.52 -5.74
N ASN A 293 -26.73 -24.69 -6.54
CA ASN A 293 -27.18 -23.34 -6.14
C ASN A 293 -28.26 -23.41 -5.07
N LEU A 294 -29.28 -24.27 -5.25
CA LEU A 294 -30.34 -24.46 -4.25
C LEU A 294 -29.80 -24.93 -2.88
N ARG A 295 -28.86 -25.88 -2.87
CA ARG A 295 -28.21 -26.37 -1.62
C ARG A 295 -27.43 -25.30 -0.87
N ARG A 296 -27.05 -24.23 -1.56
CA ARG A 296 -26.29 -23.10 -1.03
C ARG A 296 -27.20 -21.91 -0.72
N ASP A 297 -28.52 -22.13 -0.70
CA ASP A 297 -29.50 -21.09 -0.50
C ASP A 297 -29.32 -19.91 -1.48
N GLY A 298 -28.87 -20.18 -2.71
CA GLY A 298 -28.62 -19.15 -3.72
C GLY A 298 -27.39 -18.27 -3.50
N SER A 299 -26.49 -18.63 -2.56
CA SER A 299 -25.21 -17.96 -2.36
C SER A 299 -24.22 -18.23 -3.51
N GLU A 300 -23.04 -17.61 -3.44
CA GLU A 300 -21.99 -17.78 -4.45
C GLU A 300 -21.66 -19.26 -4.73
N TYR A 301 -21.74 -19.65 -6.01
CA TYR A 301 -21.35 -20.97 -6.49
C TYR A 301 -20.57 -20.87 -7.80
N LYS A 302 -19.31 -21.32 -7.77
CA LYS A 302 -18.48 -21.45 -8.97
C LYS A 302 -18.62 -22.86 -9.56
N SER A 303 -19.18 -22.96 -10.76
CA SER A 303 -19.30 -24.22 -11.48
C SER A 303 -17.93 -24.71 -11.96
N PRO A 304 -17.48 -25.91 -11.56
CA PRO A 304 -16.16 -26.42 -11.92
C PRO A 304 -16.03 -26.76 -13.42
N GLY A 305 -17.15 -27.11 -14.09
CA GLY A 305 -17.12 -27.46 -15.51
C GLY A 305 -17.13 -26.24 -16.44
N THR A 306 -17.85 -25.18 -16.07
CA THR A 306 -18.03 -23.99 -16.93
C THR A 306 -17.19 -22.79 -16.48
N GLY A 307 -16.68 -22.81 -15.25
CA GLY A 307 -15.97 -21.69 -14.63
C GLY A 307 -16.87 -20.50 -14.27
N VAL A 308 -18.18 -20.60 -14.50
CA VAL A 308 -19.17 -19.53 -14.22
C VAL A 308 -19.44 -19.46 -12.72
N THR A 309 -19.43 -18.25 -12.18
CA THR A 309 -19.86 -17.96 -10.80
C THR A 309 -21.32 -17.50 -10.81
N TYR A 310 -22.15 -18.16 -10.02
CA TYR A 310 -23.57 -17.84 -9.83
C TYR A 310 -23.78 -17.17 -8.47
N THR A 311 -24.50 -16.06 -8.44
CA THR A 311 -24.82 -15.28 -7.22
C THR A 311 -26.30 -14.91 -7.22
N TRP A 312 -27.18 -15.91 -7.09
CA TRP A 312 -28.62 -15.74 -7.31
C TRP A 312 -29.24 -14.65 -6.44
N ILE A 313 -29.01 -14.69 -5.12
CA ILE A 313 -29.61 -13.72 -4.20
C ILE A 313 -29.04 -12.31 -4.39
N GLU A 314 -27.73 -12.18 -4.63
CA GLU A 314 -27.12 -10.87 -4.92
C GLU A 314 -27.69 -10.26 -6.22
N ASN A 315 -27.86 -11.09 -7.25
CA ASN A 315 -28.46 -10.67 -8.51
C ASN A 315 -29.91 -10.22 -8.34
N LEU A 316 -30.67 -10.86 -7.43
CA LEU A 316 -32.03 -10.44 -7.09
C LEU A 316 -32.07 -9.14 -6.30
N ALA A 317 -31.12 -8.93 -5.40
CA ALA A 317 -30.98 -7.69 -4.63
C ALA A 317 -30.45 -6.50 -5.48
N ALA A 318 -29.75 -6.80 -6.59
CA ALA A 318 -29.07 -5.82 -7.41
C ALA A 318 -29.93 -4.65 -7.91
N PRO A 319 -31.18 -4.80 -8.37
CA PRO A 319 -32.01 -3.68 -8.81
C PRO A 319 -32.18 -2.61 -7.72
N ILE A 320 -32.31 -3.02 -6.46
CA ILE A 320 -32.44 -2.09 -5.32
C ILE A 320 -31.08 -1.46 -5.02
N LEU A 321 -30.06 -2.30 -4.76
CA LEU A 321 -28.75 -1.82 -4.33
C LEU A 321 -28.07 -0.93 -5.38
N LYS A 322 -28.19 -1.26 -6.67
CA LYS A 322 -27.65 -0.45 -7.77
C LYS A 322 -28.32 0.91 -7.90
N THR A 323 -29.62 0.97 -7.63
CA THR A 323 -30.37 2.23 -7.68
C THR A 323 -29.96 3.15 -6.53
N LEU A 324 -29.78 2.56 -5.34
CA LEU A 324 -29.47 3.30 -4.12
C LEU A 324 -27.99 3.61 -3.95
N SER A 325 -27.06 2.87 -4.58
CA SER A 325 -25.62 3.03 -4.37
C SER A 325 -25.11 4.42 -4.69
N ARG A 326 -25.73 5.12 -5.65
CA ARG A 326 -25.36 6.50 -5.99
C ARG A 326 -25.74 7.47 -4.89
N ASP A 327 -26.97 7.38 -4.37
CA ASP A 327 -27.44 8.24 -3.30
C ASP A 327 -26.63 7.98 -2.04
N TRP A 328 -26.31 6.71 -1.81
CA TRP A 328 -25.40 6.30 -0.77
C TRP A 328 -24.05 7.01 -0.85
N ASP A 329 -23.39 6.96 -1.99
CA ASP A 329 -22.09 7.59 -2.20
C ASP A 329 -22.17 9.12 -2.03
N GLU A 330 -23.18 9.75 -2.64
CA GLU A 330 -23.42 11.19 -2.53
C GLU A 330 -23.66 11.63 -1.09
N LYS A 331 -24.49 10.92 -0.33
CA LYS A 331 -24.86 11.32 1.03
C LYS A 331 -23.79 10.95 2.04
N MET A 332 -23.27 9.71 2.01
CA MET A 332 -22.36 9.19 3.05
C MET A 332 -20.88 9.45 2.76
N ASN A 333 -20.45 9.44 1.50
CA ASN A 333 -19.02 9.61 1.17
C ASN A 333 -18.67 11.04 0.77
N LYS A 334 -19.60 11.78 0.16
CA LYS A 334 -19.34 13.16 -0.30
C LYS A 334 -19.87 14.23 0.64
N ARG A 335 -21.14 14.14 1.05
CA ARG A 335 -21.78 15.19 1.88
C ARG A 335 -21.50 15.05 3.38
N LEU A 336 -21.48 13.84 3.92
CA LEU A 336 -21.23 13.62 5.36
C LEU A 336 -19.90 14.25 5.84
N PRO A 337 -18.76 14.11 5.12
CA PRO A 337 -17.51 14.77 5.54
C PRO A 337 -17.59 16.29 5.57
N LEU A 338 -18.42 16.91 4.71
CA LEU A 338 -18.57 18.37 4.65
C LEU A 338 -19.26 18.95 5.89
N ILE A 339 -19.96 18.11 6.68
CA ILE A 339 -20.59 18.54 7.95
C ILE A 339 -19.51 18.83 9.02
N ARG A 340 -18.32 18.23 8.91
CA ARG A 340 -17.22 18.41 9.86
C ARG A 340 -16.82 19.87 10.03
N GLY A 341 -16.61 20.60 8.92
CA GLY A 341 -16.11 21.97 8.97
C GLY A 341 -16.99 22.91 9.81
N PRO A 342 -18.30 23.02 9.50
CA PRO A 342 -19.23 23.81 10.31
C PRO A 342 -19.33 23.35 11.76
N MET A 343 -19.33 22.03 11.99
CA MET A 343 -19.41 21.44 13.33
C MET A 343 -18.19 21.81 14.19
N MET A 344 -16.99 21.74 13.62
CA MET A 344 -15.76 22.15 14.30
C MET A 344 -15.69 23.64 14.56
N ALA A 345 -16.13 24.48 13.61
CA ALA A 345 -16.15 25.92 13.80
C ALA A 345 -17.05 26.33 15.00
N ASP A 346 -18.23 25.72 15.11
CA ASP A 346 -19.13 25.95 16.24
C ASP A 346 -18.57 25.41 17.57
N TYR A 347 -17.93 24.24 17.54
CA TYR A 347 -17.27 23.65 18.70
C TYR A 347 -16.12 24.53 19.21
N SER A 348 -15.18 24.89 18.33
CA SER A 348 -14.02 25.72 18.68
C SER A 348 -14.42 27.04 19.29
N ARG A 349 -15.46 27.71 18.76
CA ARG A 349 -15.98 28.95 19.35
C ARG A 349 -16.48 28.75 20.78
N LEU A 350 -17.26 27.70 21.03
CA LEU A 350 -17.76 27.38 22.38
C LEU A 350 -16.65 26.92 23.31
N PHE A 351 -15.64 26.24 22.79
CA PHE A 351 -14.48 25.80 23.55
C PHE A 351 -13.61 26.99 23.99
N THR A 352 -13.43 28.00 23.14
CA THR A 352 -12.80 29.27 23.54
C THR A 352 -13.60 29.99 24.62
N GLU A 353 -14.93 30.07 24.47
CA GLU A 353 -15.83 30.66 25.48
C GLU A 353 -15.73 29.93 26.84
N TYR A 354 -15.62 28.62 26.80
CA TYR A 354 -15.39 27.76 27.96
C TYR A 354 -14.08 28.12 28.69
N LEU A 355 -12.96 28.17 27.96
CA LEU A 355 -11.66 28.51 28.55
C LEU A 355 -11.65 29.96 29.09
N ASP A 356 -12.32 30.90 28.43
CA ASP A 356 -12.47 32.29 28.90
C ASP A 356 -13.29 32.35 30.19
N THR A 357 -14.34 31.54 30.29
CA THR A 357 -15.16 31.45 31.50
C THR A 357 -14.35 30.83 32.65
N ILE A 358 -13.56 29.78 32.39
CA ILE A 358 -12.65 29.23 33.42
C ILE A 358 -11.69 30.30 33.90
N GLN A 359 -11.03 31.04 33.00
CA GLN A 359 -10.11 32.13 33.38
C GLN A 359 -10.81 33.16 34.27
N HIS A 360 -12.05 33.54 33.93
CA HIS A 360 -12.84 34.47 34.72
C HIS A 360 -13.16 33.92 36.12
N VAL A 361 -13.65 32.67 36.22
CA VAL A 361 -13.95 32.03 37.51
C VAL A 361 -12.69 31.88 38.36
N ILE A 362 -11.56 31.51 37.75
CA ILE A 362 -10.27 31.46 38.45
C ILE A 362 -9.90 32.85 38.99
N ASN A 363 -9.99 33.90 38.17
CA ASN A 363 -9.66 35.26 38.59
C ASN A 363 -10.56 35.78 39.73
N GLU A 364 -11.80 35.30 39.83
CA GLU A 364 -12.72 35.69 40.90
C GLU A 364 -12.58 34.84 42.18
N ARG A 365 -12.47 33.52 42.03
CA ARG A 365 -12.55 32.56 43.15
C ARG A 365 -11.19 32.11 43.66
N VAL A 366 -10.20 32.01 42.78
CA VAL A 366 -8.83 31.58 43.11
C VAL A 366 -7.81 32.48 42.39
N PRO A 367 -7.74 33.79 42.71
CA PRO A 367 -6.98 34.75 41.91
C PRO A 367 -5.47 34.43 41.84
N SER A 368 -4.94 33.76 42.86
CA SER A 368 -3.56 33.31 42.93
C SER A 368 -3.20 32.26 41.86
N LEU A 369 -4.19 31.56 41.29
CA LEU A 369 -4.01 30.61 40.17
C LEU A 369 -4.10 31.30 38.79
N GLY A 370 -4.61 32.54 38.72
CA GLY A 370 -4.97 33.21 37.46
C GLY A 370 -3.81 33.38 36.48
N ALA A 371 -2.62 33.75 36.97
CA ALA A 371 -1.43 33.94 36.14
C ALA A 371 -0.88 32.61 35.59
N SER A 372 -0.87 31.56 36.41
CA SER A 372 -0.45 30.21 36.00
C SER A 372 -1.42 29.61 34.98
N PHE A 373 -2.72 29.87 35.11
CA PHE A 373 -3.70 29.44 34.12
C PHE A 373 -3.53 30.18 32.78
N ALA A 374 -3.31 31.49 32.83
CA ALA A 374 -3.07 32.30 31.62
C ALA A 374 -1.84 31.83 30.84
N SER A 375 -0.76 31.43 31.53
CA SER A 375 0.44 30.89 30.86
C SER A 375 0.23 29.51 30.23
N MET A 376 -0.80 28.76 30.63
CA MET A 376 -1.19 27.48 30.02
C MET A 376 -2.22 27.62 28.90
N ARG A 377 -2.66 28.83 28.57
CA ARG A 377 -3.80 29.02 27.66
C ARG A 377 -3.60 28.35 26.30
N SER A 378 -2.44 28.52 25.68
CA SER A 378 -2.11 27.91 24.38
C SER A 378 -2.08 26.38 24.43
N ILE A 379 -1.71 25.83 25.59
CA ILE A 379 -1.68 24.39 25.82
C ILE A 379 -3.11 23.83 25.90
N LEU A 380 -3.97 24.51 26.66
CA LEU A 380 -5.38 24.11 26.85
C LEU A 380 -6.19 24.27 25.56
N GLU A 381 -5.85 25.24 24.71
CA GLU A 381 -6.44 25.39 23.38
C GLU A 381 -6.14 24.18 22.48
N ASN A 382 -4.98 23.54 22.64
CA ASN A 382 -4.63 22.34 21.89
C ASN A 382 -5.45 21.11 22.31
N SER A 383 -6.07 21.10 23.50
CA SER A 383 -6.95 20.01 23.94
C SER A 383 -8.20 19.83 23.06
N GLN A 384 -8.53 20.81 22.22
CA GLN A 384 -9.62 20.65 21.23
C GLN A 384 -9.28 19.64 20.13
N ARG A 385 -7.99 19.38 19.84
CA ARG A 385 -7.55 18.50 18.74
C ARG A 385 -8.01 17.05 18.93
N ALA A 386 -7.96 16.55 20.16
CA ALA A 386 -8.49 15.21 20.47
C ALA A 386 -10.00 15.10 20.19
N THR A 387 -10.76 16.18 20.39
CA THR A 387 -12.18 16.22 20.06
C THR A 387 -12.41 16.22 18.55
N GLU A 388 -11.59 16.96 17.80
CA GLU A 388 -11.62 16.96 16.33
C GLU A 388 -11.40 15.57 15.74
N ILE A 389 -10.37 14.85 16.21
CA ILE A 389 -10.07 13.48 15.79
C ILE A 389 -11.25 12.55 16.07
N ARG A 390 -11.84 12.65 17.27
CA ARG A 390 -13.01 11.84 17.65
C ARG A 390 -14.22 12.13 16.75
N ILE A 391 -14.49 13.38 16.42
CA ILE A 391 -15.57 13.75 15.50
C ILE A 391 -15.34 13.14 14.10
N ASP A 392 -14.12 13.23 13.57
CA ASP A 392 -13.75 12.61 12.29
C ASP A 392 -13.95 11.08 12.30
N ALA A 393 -13.57 10.44 13.41
CA ALA A 393 -13.76 9.01 13.62
C ALA A 393 -15.25 8.64 13.64
N VAL A 394 -16.11 9.40 14.31
CA VAL A 394 -17.55 9.14 14.37
C VAL A 394 -18.19 9.24 12.98
N LEU A 395 -17.88 10.29 12.21
CA LEU A 395 -18.40 10.45 10.85
C LEU A 395 -17.91 9.34 9.91
N SER A 396 -16.62 9.01 9.97
CA SER A 396 -16.03 7.93 9.18
C SER A 396 -16.66 6.57 9.50
N GLN A 397 -16.85 6.28 10.79
CA GLN A 397 -17.49 5.03 11.24
C GLN A 397 -18.96 4.96 10.83
N LEU A 398 -19.68 6.09 10.79
CA LEU A 398 -21.04 6.11 10.28
C LEU A 398 -21.08 5.70 8.80
N ALA A 399 -20.23 6.26 7.95
CA ALA A 399 -20.15 5.88 6.54
C ALA A 399 -19.81 4.38 6.36
N GLU A 400 -18.85 3.87 7.12
CA GLU A 400 -18.45 2.46 7.06
C GLU A 400 -19.54 1.50 7.57
N ARG A 401 -20.10 1.77 8.76
CA ARG A 401 -21.13 0.92 9.37
C ARG A 401 -22.42 0.91 8.55
N THR A 402 -22.77 2.05 7.96
CA THR A 402 -23.92 2.12 7.08
C THR A 402 -23.63 1.27 5.84
N ALA A 403 -22.44 1.30 5.23
CA ALA A 403 -22.14 0.48 4.04
C ALA A 403 -22.38 -1.03 4.30
N GLY A 404 -22.08 -1.51 5.52
CA GLY A 404 -22.36 -2.88 5.95
C GLY A 404 -23.85 -3.25 6.03
N VAL A 405 -24.77 -2.27 6.06
CA VAL A 405 -26.23 -2.52 6.06
C VAL A 405 -26.68 -3.19 4.77
N THR A 406 -26.03 -2.90 3.64
CA THR A 406 -26.34 -3.53 2.35
C THR A 406 -26.11 -5.04 2.38
N ILE A 407 -25.02 -5.49 3.01
CA ILE A 407 -24.68 -6.90 3.20
C ILE A 407 -25.75 -7.60 4.06
N ASN A 408 -26.16 -6.95 5.16
CA ASN A 408 -27.20 -7.48 6.04
C ASN A 408 -28.55 -7.61 5.34
N ALA A 409 -28.90 -6.68 4.43
CA ALA A 409 -30.12 -6.76 3.65
C ALA A 409 -30.11 -7.97 2.68
N VAL A 410 -28.98 -8.23 2.01
CA VAL A 410 -28.82 -9.41 1.13
C VAL A 410 -28.90 -10.71 1.92
N GLN A 411 -28.27 -10.78 3.09
CA GLN A 411 -28.36 -11.95 3.98
C GLN A 411 -29.78 -12.16 4.51
N GLY A 412 -30.51 -11.09 4.81
CA GLY A 412 -31.92 -11.14 5.15
C GLY A 412 -32.75 -11.77 4.04
N LEU A 413 -32.57 -11.27 2.81
CA LEU A 413 -33.22 -11.84 1.61
C LEU A 413 -32.88 -13.32 1.44
N GLN A 414 -31.61 -13.72 1.62
CA GLN A 414 -31.19 -15.11 1.55
C GLN A 414 -31.93 -16.00 2.57
N ALA A 415 -32.04 -15.54 3.82
CA ALA A 415 -32.75 -16.25 4.87
C ALA A 415 -34.24 -16.41 4.54
N ASP A 416 -34.86 -15.38 3.95
CA ASP A 416 -36.27 -15.41 3.53
C ASP A 416 -36.52 -16.38 2.36
N TRP A 417 -35.51 -16.64 1.52
CA TRP A 417 -35.57 -17.57 0.39
C TRP A 417 -35.25 -19.02 0.75
N LYS A 418 -34.51 -19.24 1.85
CA LYS A 418 -34.08 -20.57 2.31
C LYS A 418 -35.21 -21.61 2.42
N PRO A 419 -36.41 -21.30 2.95
CA PRO A 419 -37.52 -22.26 2.97
C PRO A 419 -37.96 -22.70 1.57
N THR A 420 -37.97 -21.77 0.61
CA THR A 420 -38.32 -22.05 -0.80
C THR A 420 -37.28 -22.95 -1.45
N PHE A 421 -35.99 -22.67 -1.22
CA PHE A 421 -34.91 -23.52 -1.75
C PHE A 421 -34.91 -24.92 -1.15
N THR A 422 -35.23 -25.04 0.14
CA THR A 422 -35.39 -26.33 0.82
C THR A 422 -36.55 -27.12 0.20
N ALA A 423 -37.73 -26.49 0.06
CA ALA A 423 -38.89 -27.11 -0.57
C ALA A 423 -38.62 -27.55 -2.02
N ALA A 424 -37.90 -26.72 -2.80
CA ALA A 424 -37.47 -27.10 -4.14
C ALA A 424 -36.49 -28.30 -4.09
N MET A 425 -35.55 -28.32 -3.16
CA MET A 425 -34.59 -29.43 -3.04
C MET A 425 -35.24 -30.76 -2.71
N ASP A 426 -36.34 -30.77 -1.94
CA ASP A 426 -37.09 -31.96 -1.56
C ASP A 426 -37.81 -32.65 -2.73
N GLU A 427 -38.02 -31.93 -3.84
CA GLU A 427 -38.55 -32.51 -5.07
C GLU A 427 -37.59 -33.55 -5.69
N LYS A 428 -38.06 -34.79 -5.82
CA LYS A 428 -37.30 -35.94 -6.35
C LYS A 428 -38.00 -36.57 -7.56
N GLY A 429 -37.29 -37.43 -8.28
CA GLY A 429 -37.84 -38.21 -9.40
C GLY A 429 -37.76 -37.53 -10.77
N ARG A 430 -38.38 -38.16 -11.78
CA ARG A 430 -38.37 -37.66 -13.17
C ARG A 430 -39.06 -36.29 -13.26
N GLY A 431 -38.43 -35.35 -13.97
CA GLY A 431 -38.94 -33.98 -14.12
C GLY A 431 -38.76 -33.07 -12.89
N CYS A 432 -37.98 -33.49 -11.88
CA CYS A 432 -37.76 -32.69 -10.66
C CYS A 432 -37.19 -31.29 -10.93
N THR A 433 -36.32 -31.13 -11.93
CA THR A 433 -35.78 -29.81 -12.30
C THR A 433 -36.90 -28.84 -12.71
N VAL A 434 -37.87 -29.29 -13.51
CA VAL A 434 -39.00 -28.42 -13.91
C VAL A 434 -39.87 -28.04 -12.71
N ARG A 435 -40.14 -28.98 -11.81
CA ARG A 435 -40.90 -28.70 -10.58
C ARG A 435 -40.16 -27.76 -9.62
N ARG A 436 -38.84 -27.94 -9.45
CA ARG A 436 -37.95 -27.04 -8.69
C ARG A 436 -38.03 -25.61 -9.20
N VAL A 437 -37.90 -25.44 -10.51
CA VAL A 437 -38.00 -24.13 -11.16
C VAL A 437 -39.37 -23.51 -10.92
N ALA A 438 -40.44 -24.31 -11.04
CA ALA A 438 -41.81 -23.83 -10.80
C ALA A 438 -42.03 -23.37 -9.35
N ILE A 439 -41.46 -24.05 -8.35
CA ILE A 439 -41.52 -23.64 -6.93
C ILE A 439 -40.83 -22.28 -6.73
N VAL A 440 -39.61 -22.14 -7.27
CA VAL A 440 -38.83 -20.89 -7.18
C VAL A 440 -39.53 -19.73 -7.89
N GLN A 441 -40.09 -19.97 -9.09
CA GLN A 441 -40.85 -18.96 -9.84
C GLN A 441 -42.16 -18.57 -9.15
N ARG A 442 -42.85 -19.54 -8.52
CA ARG A 442 -44.08 -19.27 -7.78
C ARG A 442 -43.81 -18.30 -6.63
N ARG A 443 -42.75 -18.55 -5.85
CA ARG A 443 -42.36 -17.69 -4.73
C ARG A 443 -42.18 -16.24 -5.15
N ILE A 444 -41.43 -15.98 -6.23
CA ILE A 444 -41.23 -14.59 -6.66
C ILE A 444 -42.54 -13.98 -7.18
N ASN A 445 -43.38 -14.72 -7.91
CA ASN A 445 -44.64 -14.18 -8.40
C ASN A 445 -45.63 -13.80 -7.28
N GLU A 446 -45.66 -14.59 -6.19
CA GLU A 446 -46.56 -14.37 -5.06
C GLU A 446 -46.04 -13.28 -4.11
N ASP A 447 -44.72 -13.24 -3.87
CA ASP A 447 -44.13 -12.43 -2.79
C ASP A 447 -43.27 -11.26 -3.27
N ILE A 448 -43.26 -10.91 -4.57
CA ILE A 448 -42.40 -9.86 -5.12
C ILE A 448 -42.51 -8.52 -4.37
N LEU A 449 -43.74 -8.11 -4.01
CA LEU A 449 -43.99 -6.85 -3.32
C LEU A 449 -43.57 -6.92 -1.84
N PRO A 450 -44.05 -7.89 -1.04
CA PRO A 450 -43.58 -8.07 0.35
C PRO A 450 -42.06 -8.18 0.47
N MET A 451 -41.41 -8.90 -0.46
CA MET A 451 -39.97 -9.07 -0.49
C MET A 451 -39.23 -7.76 -0.75
N CYS A 452 -39.76 -6.95 -1.68
CA CYS A 452 -39.21 -5.62 -1.97
C CYS A 452 -39.33 -4.69 -0.76
N GLU A 453 -40.52 -4.65 -0.15
CA GLU A 453 -40.79 -3.83 1.04
C GLU A 453 -39.90 -4.22 2.21
N GLU A 454 -39.78 -5.52 2.49
CA GLU A 454 -38.94 -6.03 3.57
C GLU A 454 -37.46 -5.67 3.35
N MET A 455 -36.96 -5.77 2.11
CA MET A 455 -35.58 -5.38 1.81
C MET A 455 -35.35 -3.88 2.03
N ILE A 456 -36.27 -3.02 1.56
CA ILE A 456 -36.19 -1.57 1.80
C ILE A 456 -36.30 -1.25 3.29
N ASN A 457 -37.20 -1.90 4.02
CA ASN A 457 -37.37 -1.72 5.46
C ASN A 457 -36.12 -2.12 6.23
N ARG A 458 -35.44 -3.22 5.85
CA ARG A 458 -34.16 -3.62 6.44
C ARG A 458 -33.06 -2.59 6.20
N LEU A 459 -32.97 -2.03 4.99
CA LEU A 459 -32.04 -0.95 4.68
C LEU A 459 -32.35 0.28 5.55
N ALA A 460 -33.61 0.71 5.59
CA ALA A 460 -34.05 1.88 6.36
C ALA A 460 -33.79 1.70 7.85
N ASN A 461 -34.24 0.59 8.44
CA ASN A 461 -34.03 0.29 9.85
C ASN A 461 -32.54 0.17 10.20
N GLY A 462 -31.74 -0.43 9.32
CA GLY A 462 -30.29 -0.52 9.50
C GLY A 462 -29.62 0.85 9.51
N ILE A 463 -29.97 1.73 8.57
CA ILE A 463 -29.44 3.09 8.50
C ILE A 463 -29.88 3.92 9.71
N SER A 464 -31.18 3.93 10.03
CA SER A 464 -31.71 4.67 11.17
C SER A 464 -31.12 4.17 12.49
N GLY A 465 -30.88 2.86 12.63
CA GLY A 465 -30.19 2.29 13.78
C GLY A 465 -28.77 2.82 13.93
N ARG A 466 -28.01 2.94 12.84
CA ARG A 466 -26.65 3.51 12.87
C ARG A 466 -26.65 5.02 13.12
N GLN A 467 -27.58 5.76 12.52
CA GLN A 467 -27.72 7.19 12.77
C GLN A 467 -28.12 7.50 14.23
N ALA A 468 -28.93 6.65 14.86
CA ALA A 468 -29.35 6.82 16.25
C ALA A 468 -28.20 6.69 17.26
N GLU A 469 -27.10 6.01 16.90
CA GLU A 469 -25.89 5.91 17.74
C GLU A 469 -25.02 7.18 17.70
N VAL A 470 -25.13 8.00 16.64
CA VAL A 470 -24.27 9.17 16.40
C VAL A 470 -24.39 10.25 17.48
N PRO A 471 -25.59 10.66 17.93
CA PRO A 471 -25.71 11.69 18.97
C PRO A 471 -24.99 11.34 20.27
N SER A 472 -25.04 10.07 20.71
CA SER A 472 -24.28 9.63 21.89
C SER A 472 -22.77 9.71 21.65
N GLN A 473 -22.30 9.23 20.50
CA GLN A 473 -20.88 9.23 20.18
C GLN A 473 -20.32 10.65 20.04
N LEU A 474 -21.09 11.59 19.47
CA LEU A 474 -20.71 13.00 19.40
C LEU A 474 -20.72 13.69 20.76
N ARG A 475 -21.65 13.34 21.66
CA ARG A 475 -21.59 13.84 23.06
C ARG A 475 -20.36 13.34 23.79
N ASP A 476 -20.03 12.06 23.63
CA ASP A 476 -18.82 11.48 24.22
C ASP A 476 -17.55 12.14 23.64
N ALA A 477 -17.53 12.43 22.34
CA ALA A 477 -16.45 13.18 21.70
C ALA A 477 -16.34 14.61 22.25
N ALA A 478 -17.46 15.31 22.43
CA ALA A 478 -17.50 16.67 22.97
C ALA A 478 -16.93 16.79 24.39
N ALA A 479 -17.03 15.71 25.19
CA ALA A 479 -16.55 15.68 26.56
C ALA A 479 -15.02 15.53 26.66
N GLU A 480 -14.34 15.12 25.58
CA GLU A 480 -12.90 14.85 25.63
C GLU A 480 -12.07 16.12 25.85
N GLY A 481 -12.40 17.22 25.17
CA GLY A 481 -11.74 18.51 25.36
C GLY A 481 -11.82 19.01 26.82
N PRO A 482 -13.04 19.16 27.39
CA PRO A 482 -13.21 19.50 28.80
C PRO A 482 -12.49 18.56 29.77
N ARG A 483 -12.54 17.24 29.53
CA ARG A 483 -11.85 16.23 30.35
C ARG A 483 -10.34 16.42 30.34
N GLN A 484 -9.75 16.73 29.19
CA GLN A 484 -8.32 17.03 29.10
C GLN A 484 -7.96 18.32 29.82
N VAL A 485 -8.80 19.36 29.72
CA VAL A 485 -8.61 20.62 30.46
C VAL A 485 -8.67 20.39 31.97
N GLU A 486 -9.63 19.61 32.46
CA GLU A 486 -9.71 19.19 33.87
C GLU A 486 -8.45 18.44 34.31
N GLN A 487 -7.99 17.48 33.50
CA GLN A 487 -6.79 16.70 33.82
C GLN A 487 -5.54 17.59 33.88
N GLN A 488 -5.35 18.49 32.91
CA GLN A 488 -4.21 19.42 32.88
C GLN A 488 -4.27 20.41 34.04
N LEU A 489 -5.45 20.94 34.38
CA LEU A 489 -5.68 21.77 35.57
C LEU A 489 -5.36 21.02 36.86
N SER A 490 -5.80 19.77 36.97
CA SER A 490 -5.54 18.93 38.13
C SER A 490 -4.04 18.69 38.33
N VAL A 491 -3.30 18.44 37.24
CA VAL A 491 -1.83 18.34 37.27
C VAL A 491 -1.19 19.65 37.70
N LEU A 492 -1.64 20.80 37.17
CA LEU A 492 -1.13 22.11 37.60
C LEU A 492 -1.32 22.29 39.12
N VAL A 493 -2.54 22.09 39.61
CA VAL A 493 -2.89 22.29 41.02
C VAL A 493 -2.11 21.34 41.93
N ASN A 494 -1.96 20.07 41.53
CA ASN A 494 -1.13 19.10 42.23
C ASN A 494 0.33 19.59 42.32
N ASN A 495 0.87 20.13 41.22
CA ASN A 495 2.24 20.67 41.20
C ASN A 495 2.42 21.91 42.09
N LEU A 496 1.44 22.81 42.09
CA LEU A 496 1.49 24.07 42.83
C LEU A 496 1.17 23.94 44.32
N VAL A 497 0.43 22.91 44.76
CA VAL A 497 -0.05 22.82 46.16
C VAL A 497 0.41 21.53 46.84
N GLU A 498 0.15 20.38 46.21
CA GLU A 498 0.30 19.06 46.85
C GLU A 498 1.74 18.53 46.77
N ASN A 499 2.44 18.84 45.67
CA ASN A 499 3.84 18.49 45.49
C ASN A 499 4.81 19.55 46.04
N LEU A 500 4.32 20.61 46.70
CA LEU A 500 5.19 21.66 47.23
C LEU A 500 6.01 21.09 48.41
N ALA A 501 7.33 20.97 48.24
CA ALA A 501 8.19 20.33 49.23
C ALA A 501 8.26 21.19 50.50
N THR A 502 7.47 20.81 51.50
CA THR A 502 7.43 21.44 52.83
C THR A 502 8.65 21.10 53.68
N ASP A 503 9.34 19.99 53.37
CA ASP A 503 10.60 19.60 54.01
C ASP A 503 11.80 20.29 53.33
N PRO A 504 12.55 21.16 54.04
CA PRO A 504 13.72 21.86 53.50
C PRO A 504 14.83 20.93 53.02
N ALA A 505 14.89 19.66 53.45
CA ALA A 505 15.84 18.67 52.95
C ALA A 505 15.42 18.02 51.62
N MET A 506 14.13 18.04 51.29
CA MET A 506 13.57 17.43 50.07
C MET A 506 13.42 18.43 48.93
N LYS A 507 13.26 19.73 49.24
CA LYS A 507 13.22 20.83 48.25
C LYS A 507 14.38 20.75 47.23
N PRO A 508 15.67 20.68 47.61
CA PRO A 508 16.77 20.64 46.65
C PRO A 508 16.79 19.35 45.79
N LYS A 509 16.29 18.22 46.32
CA LYS A 509 16.19 16.97 45.54
C LYS A 509 15.08 17.06 44.49
N LYS A 510 13.95 17.68 44.84
CA LYS A 510 12.83 17.90 43.92
C LYS A 510 13.23 18.89 42.83
N ASP A 511 13.88 19.99 43.20
CA ASP A 511 14.37 21.00 42.26
C ASP A 511 15.36 20.37 41.27
N GLY A 512 16.26 19.52 41.76
CA GLY A 512 17.16 18.71 40.90
C GLY A 512 16.41 17.80 39.93
N LEU A 513 15.39 17.06 40.39
CA LEU A 513 14.58 16.22 39.50
C LEU A 513 13.79 17.02 38.46
N GLN A 514 13.24 18.18 38.84
CA GLN A 514 12.51 19.05 37.91
C GLN A 514 13.46 19.68 36.87
N GLU A 515 14.70 19.95 37.24
CA GLU A 515 15.76 20.36 36.30
C GLU A 515 16.11 19.21 35.35
N ASP A 516 16.35 18.00 35.86
CA ASP A 516 16.64 16.82 35.04
C ASP A 516 15.53 16.55 34.00
N VAL A 517 14.26 16.67 34.43
CA VAL A 517 13.10 16.54 33.52
C VAL A 517 13.10 17.63 32.45
N ARG A 518 13.43 18.88 32.79
CA ARG A 518 13.52 19.98 31.82
C ARG A 518 14.61 19.72 30.78
N VAL A 519 15.79 19.30 31.22
CA VAL A 519 16.91 18.95 30.34
C VAL A 519 16.50 17.83 29.36
N ILE A 520 15.76 16.82 29.83
CA ILE A 520 15.24 15.75 28.96
C ILE A 520 14.24 16.29 27.94
N ILE A 521 13.30 17.15 28.36
CA ILE A 521 12.30 17.74 27.45
C ILE A 521 12.98 18.60 26.39
N GLU A 522 13.92 19.46 26.78
CA GLU A 522 14.69 20.31 25.86
C GLU A 522 15.46 19.45 24.86
N ALA A 523 16.11 18.37 25.31
CA ALA A 523 16.79 17.44 24.42
C ALA A 523 15.84 16.72 23.45
N TRP A 524 14.60 16.39 23.87
CA TRP A 524 13.59 15.84 22.98
C TRP A 524 13.10 16.85 21.95
N GLU A 525 12.87 18.10 22.36
CA GLU A 525 12.48 19.19 21.47
C GLU A 525 13.56 19.47 20.42
N GLU A 526 14.83 19.52 20.83
CA GLU A 526 15.98 19.65 19.92
C GLU A 526 16.05 18.48 18.92
N ALA A 527 15.93 17.24 19.40
CA ALA A 527 15.95 16.06 18.55
C ALA A 527 14.77 16.01 17.55
N TRP A 528 13.63 16.61 17.89
CA TRP A 528 12.48 16.72 16.99
C TRP A 528 12.62 17.83 15.94
N ILE A 529 13.45 18.85 16.21
CA ILE A 529 13.75 19.93 15.27
C ILE A 529 14.80 19.48 14.23
N GLU A 530 15.64 18.49 14.55
CA GLU A 530 16.58 17.93 13.59
C GLU A 530 15.83 17.32 12.39
N GLU A 531 15.83 18.04 11.26
CA GLU A 531 15.44 17.49 9.96
C GLU A 531 16.40 16.35 9.61
N GLY A 532 16.00 15.13 9.97
CA GLY A 532 16.75 13.94 9.60
C GLY A 532 16.96 13.90 8.09
N ILE A 533 18.14 13.44 7.67
CA ILE A 533 18.32 12.94 6.31
C ILE A 533 17.56 11.63 6.22
N TYR A 534 16.25 11.72 6.03
CA TYR A 534 15.41 10.55 5.85
C TYR A 534 15.87 9.84 4.57
N LYS A 535 16.11 8.54 4.67
CA LYS A 535 16.32 7.72 3.47
C LYS A 535 15.11 7.90 2.57
N GLU A 536 15.35 8.06 1.26
CA GLU A 536 14.28 8.12 0.26
C GLU A 536 13.26 7.01 0.53
N HIS A 537 12.01 7.41 0.71
CA HIS A 537 10.93 6.48 1.03
C HIS A 537 10.47 5.81 -0.27
N ILE A 538 9.87 4.63 -0.18
CA ILE A 538 9.35 3.89 -1.35
C ILE A 538 8.36 4.73 -2.21
N LEU A 539 7.77 5.76 -1.60
CA LEU A 539 6.86 6.70 -2.28
C LEU A 539 7.58 7.70 -3.19
N ASP A 540 8.87 7.94 -2.98
CA ASP A 540 9.68 8.88 -3.74
C ASP A 540 10.25 8.26 -5.02
N TRP A 541 10.18 6.93 -5.14
CA TRP A 541 10.75 6.17 -6.25
C TRP A 541 9.73 5.92 -7.36
N ASP A 542 10.17 5.99 -8.62
CA ASP A 542 9.37 5.46 -9.74
C ASP A 542 9.53 3.93 -9.78
N LEU A 543 8.53 3.24 -9.24
CA LEU A 543 8.49 1.77 -9.15
C LEU A 543 7.56 1.15 -10.19
N GLU A 544 7.12 1.91 -11.20
CA GLU A 544 6.35 1.37 -12.30
C GLU A 544 7.15 0.32 -13.07
N ILE A 545 6.46 -0.68 -13.62
CA ILE A 545 7.12 -1.72 -14.39
C ILE A 545 7.63 -1.10 -15.70
N PRO A 546 8.94 -1.11 -15.98
CA PRO A 546 9.46 -0.50 -17.19
C PRO A 546 8.90 -1.16 -18.46
N ASP A 547 8.58 -0.36 -19.47
CA ASP A 547 8.05 -0.85 -20.75
C ASP A 547 9.08 -1.69 -21.53
N THR A 548 10.36 -1.42 -21.34
CA THR A 548 11.47 -2.06 -22.04
C THR A 548 12.56 -2.47 -21.07
N ILE A 549 13.18 -3.63 -21.34
CA ILE A 549 14.40 -4.05 -20.64
C ILE A 549 15.58 -3.28 -21.25
N PRO A 550 16.44 -2.62 -20.44
CA PRO A 550 17.64 -1.94 -20.91
C PRO A 550 18.56 -2.87 -21.70
N GLU A 551 19.14 -2.35 -22.77
CA GLU A 551 20.13 -3.08 -23.54
C GLU A 551 21.39 -3.35 -22.70
N PRO A 552 22.00 -4.55 -22.83
CA PRO A 552 23.24 -4.85 -22.15
C PRO A 552 24.35 -3.91 -22.65
N VAL A 553 24.97 -3.16 -21.74
CA VAL A 553 26.17 -2.38 -22.05
C VAL A 553 27.34 -3.35 -22.22
N PHE A 554 27.96 -3.31 -23.39
CA PHE A 554 29.19 -4.05 -23.66
C PHE A 554 30.35 -3.07 -23.55
N GLU A 555 31.21 -3.23 -22.55
CA GLU A 555 32.47 -2.50 -22.50
C GLU A 555 33.32 -2.91 -23.70
N ASP A 556 33.68 -1.95 -24.55
CA ASP A 556 34.56 -2.19 -25.69
C ASP A 556 35.94 -2.58 -25.18
N ALA A 557 36.29 -3.86 -25.31
CA ALA A 557 37.59 -4.43 -24.98
C ALA A 557 38.71 -3.99 -25.96
N THR A 558 38.74 -2.72 -26.35
CA THR A 558 39.75 -2.13 -27.23
C THR A 558 40.50 -0.97 -26.58
N LYS A 559 40.93 -1.17 -25.34
CA LYS A 559 42.08 -0.46 -24.77
C LYS A 559 42.91 -1.45 -23.94
N SER A 560 43.69 -2.29 -24.61
CA SER A 560 44.94 -2.73 -24.00
C SER A 560 46.01 -1.82 -24.57
N ASP A 561 46.52 -0.93 -23.71
CA ASP A 561 47.72 -0.16 -23.97
C ASP A 561 48.82 -1.09 -24.49
N ASP A 562 49.37 -0.73 -25.65
CA ASP A 562 50.74 -1.06 -25.99
C ASP A 562 51.62 -0.38 -24.93
N ASP A 563 51.94 -1.05 -23.84
CA ASP A 563 53.11 -0.72 -23.05
C ASP A 563 53.96 -1.96 -22.83
N ALA A 564 55.16 -1.86 -23.38
CA ALA A 564 56.23 -2.82 -23.32
C ALA A 564 57.02 -2.65 -22.02
N THR A 565 57.33 -3.78 -21.39
CA THR A 565 58.53 -4.07 -20.57
C THR A 565 58.43 -5.57 -20.28
N ASP A 566 59.21 -6.46 -20.91
CA ASP A 566 60.66 -6.63 -20.75
C ASP A 566 61.08 -6.41 -19.30
N ASP A 567 60.86 -7.44 -18.46
CA ASP A 567 61.83 -7.76 -17.43
C ASP A 567 61.93 -9.27 -17.24
N ASP A 568 63.10 -9.78 -17.60
CA ASP A 568 63.57 -11.13 -17.34
C ASP A 568 63.74 -11.29 -15.83
N THR A 569 62.82 -12.00 -15.18
CA THR A 569 63.13 -12.63 -13.88
C THR A 569 63.14 -14.14 -14.07
N PHE A 570 64.37 -14.63 -14.20
CA PHE A 570 64.79 -16.01 -14.05
C PHE A 570 64.35 -16.51 -12.66
N ASP A 571 63.49 -17.52 -12.64
CA ASP A 571 63.40 -18.46 -11.53
C ASP A 571 64.73 -19.24 -11.48
N GLU A 572 65.44 -19.19 -10.35
CA GLU A 572 66.33 -20.27 -9.93
C GLU A 572 65.62 -21.02 -8.80
N ASP A 573 65.49 -22.32 -9.04
CA ASP A 573 64.94 -23.36 -8.20
C ASP A 573 65.64 -23.48 -6.82
N ASP A 574 64.90 -23.97 -5.81
CA ASP A 574 65.16 -25.28 -5.17
C ASP A 574 64.60 -25.32 -3.74
N ASP A 575 63.49 -26.06 -3.60
CA ASP A 575 63.27 -27.22 -2.73
C ASP A 575 63.94 -27.36 -1.33
N GLU A 576 63.10 -27.88 -0.43
CA GLU A 576 63.33 -28.75 0.75
C GLU A 576 63.34 -28.12 2.18
N ASP A 577 62.43 -28.72 2.99
CA ASP A 577 62.09 -28.63 4.43
C ASP A 577 61.20 -27.49 4.97
#